data_AF-A0A0K0EAH5-F1
#
_entry.id   AF-A0A0K0EAH5-F1
#
_cell.length_a   1.000
_cell.length_b   1.000
_cell.length_c   1.000
_cell.angle_alpha   90.00
_cell.angle_beta   90.00
_cell.angle_gamma   90.00
#
_symmetry.space_group_name_H-M   'P 1'
#
loop_
_entity.id
_entity.type
_entity.pdbx_description
1 polymer ?
#
loop_
_entity_poly.entity_id
_entity_poly.type
_entity_poly.pdbx_seq_one_letter_code
_entity_poly.pdbx_strand_id
1 'polypeptide(L)'
;MLDLRHCLLYNFALQVKDDIKYIVFVDGDIGVVNPLHRIEKYLPKNEEEIFFYDRTFNYEIMAGSYIVRNNFYGRMFINSFANYEFKVPEKNDGTDNVALQAVVLDFLNPISHPNKYRKCLAFYKFAKGFDLNMAFVSCMRHILELIDETPSDPDYHTYDKGKFKILRKLSSQRWAR
;
A
#
# COMPACT_ATOMS: atom_id res chain seq x y z
N MET A 1 -16.66 -9.11 2.55
CA MET A 1 -15.57 -8.81 3.48
C MET A 1 -14.39 -8.38 2.65
N LEU A 2 -14.14 -7.08 2.57
CA LEU A 2 -13.21 -6.48 1.60
C LEU A 2 -11.76 -6.95 1.84
N ASP A 3 -11.38 -7.12 3.12
CA ASP A 3 -9.97 -7.26 3.54
C ASP A 3 -9.66 -8.62 4.19
N LEU A 4 -10.56 -9.61 4.07
CA LEU A 4 -10.36 -10.98 4.58
C LEU A 4 -9.02 -11.58 4.12
N ARG A 5 -8.62 -11.30 2.87
CA ARG A 5 -7.35 -11.78 2.31
C ARG A 5 -6.13 -11.25 3.08
N HIS A 6 -6.17 -10.01 3.54
CA HIS A 6 -5.09 -9.41 4.32
C HIS A 6 -5.09 -9.93 5.77
N CYS A 7 -6.27 -10.26 6.32
CA CYS A 7 -6.39 -10.94 7.61
C CYS A 7 -5.78 -12.36 7.57
N LEU A 8 -6.11 -13.14 6.55
CA LEU A 8 -5.50 -14.46 6.33
C LEU A 8 -3.98 -14.34 6.16
N LEU A 9 -3.52 -13.37 5.37
CA LEU A 9 -2.10 -13.11 5.18
C LEU A 9 -1.38 -12.78 6.49
N TYR A 10 -1.97 -11.95 7.36
CA TYR A 10 -1.40 -11.61 8.66
C TYR A 10 -1.23 -12.85 9.55
N ASN A 11 -2.28 -13.67 9.65
CA ASN A 11 -2.24 -14.89 10.45
C ASN A 11 -1.22 -15.89 9.92
N PHE A 12 -1.17 -16.07 8.59
CA PHE A 12 -0.13 -16.88 7.95
C PHE A 12 1.27 -16.33 8.27
N ALA A 13 1.50 -15.03 8.06
CA ALA A 13 2.79 -14.38 8.32
C ALA A 13 3.27 -14.57 9.77
N LEU A 14 2.35 -14.56 10.74
CA LEU A 14 2.63 -14.84 12.15
C LEU A 14 3.06 -16.29 12.38
N GLN A 15 2.39 -17.25 11.74
CA GLN A 15 2.70 -18.67 11.90
C GLN A 15 4.09 -19.01 11.36
N VAL A 16 4.49 -18.41 10.23
CA VAL A 16 5.78 -18.68 9.57
C VAL A 16 6.83 -17.60 9.82
N LYS A 17 6.68 -16.82 10.90
CA LYS A 17 7.50 -15.63 11.18
C LYS A 17 9.01 -15.92 11.29
N ASP A 18 9.37 -17.14 11.69
CA ASP A 18 10.75 -17.56 11.91
C ASP A 18 11.33 -18.30 10.68
N ASP A 19 10.47 -18.72 9.74
CA ASP A 19 10.85 -19.52 8.56
C ASP A 19 10.88 -18.68 7.27
N ILE A 20 9.98 -17.71 7.13
CA ILE A 20 9.78 -16.92 5.91
C ILE A 20 10.20 -15.48 6.16
N LYS A 21 11.23 -15.01 5.44
CA LYS A 21 11.79 -13.66 5.58
C LYS A 21 11.02 -12.59 4.79
N TYR A 22 10.46 -12.96 3.64
CA TYR A 22 9.74 -12.05 2.75
C TYR A 22 8.44 -12.70 2.28
N ILE A 23 7.41 -11.88 2.18
CA ILE A 23 6.10 -12.26 1.66
C ILE A 23 5.86 -11.43 0.41
N VAL A 24 5.53 -12.12 -0.68
CA VAL A 24 5.08 -11.50 -1.93
C VAL A 24 3.60 -11.81 -2.05
N PHE A 25 2.76 -10.80 -1.83
CA PHE A 25 1.32 -10.91 -2.01
C PHE A 25 0.98 -10.70 -3.49
N VAL A 26 0.10 -11.54 -4.04
CA VAL A 26 -0.29 -11.53 -5.45
C VAL A 26 -1.74 -11.99 -5.57
N ASP A 27 -2.59 -11.19 -6.24
CA ASP A 27 -3.97 -11.55 -6.55
C ASP A 27 -4.06 -12.69 -7.58
N GLY A 28 -5.16 -13.43 -7.54
CA GLY A 28 -5.36 -14.63 -8.38
C GLY A 28 -5.48 -14.37 -9.89
N ASP A 29 -5.62 -13.11 -10.30
CA ASP A 29 -5.67 -12.67 -11.70
C ASP A 29 -4.32 -12.11 -12.21
N ILE A 30 -3.25 -12.21 -11.41
CA ILE A 30 -1.89 -11.84 -11.82
C ILE A 30 -1.14 -13.08 -12.32
N GLY A 31 -0.68 -13.02 -13.57
CA GLY A 31 0.09 -14.08 -14.23
C GLY A 31 1.61 -13.83 -14.26
N VAL A 32 2.39 -14.91 -14.20
CA VAL A 32 3.84 -14.84 -14.43
C VAL A 32 4.12 -14.76 -15.93
N VAL A 33 4.72 -13.65 -16.37
CA VAL A 33 5.03 -13.42 -17.79
C VAL A 33 6.48 -13.77 -18.17
N ASN A 34 7.41 -13.74 -17.21
CA ASN A 34 8.81 -14.06 -17.46
C ASN A 34 9.39 -14.93 -16.33
N PRO A 35 9.41 -16.26 -16.49
CA PRO A 35 9.90 -17.18 -15.47
C PRO A 35 11.44 -17.17 -15.34
N LEU A 36 12.17 -16.52 -16.25
CA LEU A 36 13.63 -16.39 -16.18
C LEU A 36 14.07 -15.27 -15.23
N HIS A 37 13.14 -14.39 -14.83
CA HIS A 37 13.40 -13.35 -13.85
C HIS A 37 13.00 -13.80 -12.45
N ARG A 38 14.00 -13.85 -11.57
CA ARG A 38 13.87 -14.15 -10.15
C ARG A 38 13.24 -13.00 -9.38
N ILE A 39 12.24 -13.29 -8.55
CA ILE A 39 11.56 -12.28 -7.72
C ILE A 39 12.51 -11.64 -6.71
N GLU A 40 13.56 -12.37 -6.32
CA GLU A 40 14.62 -11.96 -5.40
C GLU A 40 15.35 -10.70 -5.85
N LYS A 41 15.35 -10.40 -7.17
CA LYS A 41 15.93 -9.15 -7.71
C LYS A 41 15.18 -7.89 -7.26
N TYR A 42 13.90 -8.04 -6.93
CA TYR A 42 12.96 -6.97 -6.58
C TYR A 42 12.69 -6.90 -5.07
N LEU A 43 13.26 -7.79 -4.28
CA LEU A 43 13.07 -7.78 -2.82
C LEU A 43 13.78 -6.57 -2.18
N PRO A 44 13.26 -6.08 -1.03
CA PRO A 44 13.92 -5.06 -0.22
C PRO A 44 15.37 -5.41 0.11
N LYS A 45 16.31 -4.51 -0.20
CA LYS A 45 17.77 -4.78 -0.08
C LYS A 45 18.40 -4.20 1.18
N ASN A 46 17.97 -3.00 1.57
CA ASN A 46 18.58 -2.27 2.68
C ASN A 46 17.58 -2.11 3.85
N GLU A 47 17.39 -0.89 4.34
CA GLU A 47 16.43 -0.49 5.38
C GLU A 47 14.96 -0.70 4.99
N GLU A 48 14.71 -0.96 3.72
CA GLU A 48 13.41 -1.22 3.13
C GLU A 48 12.72 -2.45 3.76
N GLU A 49 11.44 -2.29 4.08
CA GLU A 49 10.60 -3.32 4.72
C GLU A 49 9.28 -3.55 3.98
N ILE A 50 8.71 -2.53 3.32
CA ILE A 50 7.42 -2.62 2.63
C ILE A 50 7.52 -1.95 1.26
N PHE A 51 7.20 -2.69 0.20
CA PHE A 51 7.16 -2.22 -1.17
C PHE A 51 5.75 -2.30 -1.72
N PHE A 52 5.24 -1.15 -2.11
CA PHE A 52 4.08 -0.97 -2.96
C PHE A 52 4.49 -0.33 -4.28
N TYR A 53 3.54 -0.20 -5.21
CA TYR A 53 3.75 0.56 -6.43
C TYR A 53 2.49 1.24 -6.91
N ASP A 54 2.67 2.29 -7.71
CA ASP A 54 1.57 2.99 -8.37
C ASP A 54 0.87 2.08 -9.38
N ARG A 55 -0.46 2.03 -9.31
CA ARG A 55 -1.29 1.32 -10.27
C ARG A 55 -1.13 1.95 -11.65
N THR A 56 -1.07 1.11 -12.68
CA THR A 56 -0.63 1.54 -14.01
C THR A 56 -1.56 2.59 -14.64
N PHE A 57 -2.88 2.39 -14.54
CA PHE A 57 -3.87 3.20 -15.28
C PHE A 57 -4.50 4.37 -14.50
N ASN A 58 -4.27 4.51 -13.19
CA ASN A 58 -4.81 5.61 -12.38
C ASN A 58 -3.83 6.05 -11.28
N TYR A 59 -4.29 6.76 -10.25
CA TYR A 59 -3.47 7.32 -9.17
C TYR A 59 -3.49 6.49 -7.87
N GLU A 60 -4.07 5.29 -7.92
CA GLU A 60 -4.09 4.39 -6.77
C GLU A 60 -2.71 3.76 -6.55
N ILE A 61 -2.44 3.42 -5.29
CA ILE A 61 -1.43 2.41 -4.95
C ILE A 61 -2.06 1.04 -5.24
N MET A 62 -1.32 0.15 -5.89
CA MET A 62 -1.80 -1.20 -6.20
C MET A 62 -1.90 -2.06 -4.92
N ALA A 63 -3.11 -2.51 -4.57
CA ALA A 63 -3.34 -3.46 -3.48
C ALA A 63 -3.18 -4.92 -3.90
N GLY A 64 -3.38 -5.23 -5.19
CA GLY A 64 -3.38 -6.60 -5.71
C GLY A 64 -2.01 -7.28 -5.78
N SER A 65 -0.92 -6.55 -5.53
CA SER A 65 0.39 -7.17 -5.36
C SER A 65 1.35 -6.23 -4.63
N TYR A 66 2.03 -6.73 -3.61
CA TYR A 66 3.00 -5.98 -2.80
C TYR A 66 4.02 -6.92 -2.15
N ILE A 67 5.18 -6.38 -1.77
CA ILE A 67 6.23 -7.14 -1.09
C ILE A 67 6.39 -6.59 0.32
N VAL A 68 6.41 -7.46 1.32
CA VAL A 68 6.66 -7.10 2.72
C VAL A 68 7.70 -8.02 3.33
N ARG A 69 8.62 -7.44 4.09
CA ARG A 69 9.51 -8.19 4.96
C ARG A 69 8.68 -8.74 6.12
N ASN A 70 8.81 -10.03 6.41
CA ASN A 70 8.06 -10.68 7.48
C ASN A 70 8.72 -10.44 8.84
N ASN A 71 8.79 -9.18 9.24
CA ASN A 71 9.22 -8.76 10.56
C ASN A 71 8.06 -8.06 11.29
N PHE A 72 8.34 -7.48 12.45
CA PHE A 72 7.30 -6.81 13.24
C PHE A 72 6.60 -5.69 12.45
N TYR A 73 7.37 -4.81 11.80
CA TYR A 73 6.84 -3.67 11.07
C TYR A 73 5.96 -4.08 9.87
N GLY A 74 6.45 -5.00 9.03
CA GLY A 74 5.70 -5.52 7.88
C GLY A 74 4.40 -6.20 8.31
N ARG A 75 4.45 -7.04 9.36
CA ARG A 75 3.23 -7.68 9.92
C ARG A 75 2.26 -6.65 10.50
N MET A 76 2.74 -5.61 11.17
CA MET A 76 1.89 -4.54 11.70
C MET A 76 1.21 -3.74 10.61
N PHE A 77 1.85 -3.56 9.45
CA PHE A 77 1.19 -2.98 8.30
C PHE A 77 0.10 -3.89 7.75
N ILE A 78 0.38 -5.19 7.53
CA ILE A 78 -0.64 -6.14 7.04
C ILE A 78 -1.83 -6.18 8.00
N ASN A 79 -1.59 -6.17 9.31
CA ASN A 79 -2.64 -6.10 10.33
C ASN A 79 -3.44 -4.78 10.26
N SER A 80 -2.76 -3.65 10.06
CA SER A 80 -3.43 -2.36 9.88
C SER A 80 -4.32 -2.35 8.65
N PHE A 81 -3.85 -2.96 7.55
CA PHE A 81 -4.62 -3.09 6.33
C PHE A 81 -5.83 -4.01 6.53
N ALA A 82 -5.65 -5.18 7.14
CA ALA A 82 -6.73 -6.12 7.43
C ALA A 82 -7.84 -5.51 8.32
N ASN A 83 -7.46 -4.71 9.32
CA ASN A 83 -8.41 -4.07 10.23
C ASN A 83 -9.04 -2.80 9.65
N TYR A 84 -8.61 -2.34 8.47
CA TYR A 84 -9.16 -1.12 7.86
C TYR A 84 -10.58 -1.32 7.35
N GLU A 85 -11.00 -2.56 7.08
CA GLU A 85 -12.38 -2.90 6.75
C GLU A 85 -13.40 -2.31 7.75
N PHE A 86 -13.07 -2.28 9.04
CA PHE A 86 -13.93 -1.74 10.08
C PHE A 86 -13.97 -0.20 10.12
N LYS A 87 -13.12 0.47 9.33
CA LYS A 87 -13.04 1.92 9.18
C LYS A 87 -13.60 2.43 7.85
N VAL A 88 -13.85 1.53 6.87
CA VAL A 88 -14.44 1.92 5.59
C VAL A 88 -15.84 2.49 5.84
N PRO A 89 -16.16 3.69 5.33
CA PRO A 89 -17.49 4.26 5.49
C PRO A 89 -18.57 3.39 4.85
N GLU A 90 -19.69 3.19 5.55
CA GLU A 90 -20.81 2.36 5.08
C GLU A 90 -21.35 2.75 3.69
N LYS A 91 -21.27 4.03 3.34
CA LYS A 91 -21.74 4.55 2.05
C LYS A 91 -20.73 4.40 0.91
N ASN A 92 -19.47 4.10 1.22
CA ASN A 92 -18.41 3.97 0.24
C ASN A 92 -18.50 2.63 -0.49
N ASP A 93 -18.29 2.64 -1.80
CA ASP A 93 -18.30 1.48 -2.68
C ASP A 93 -16.91 1.18 -3.28
N GLY A 94 -15.87 1.84 -2.78
CA GLY A 94 -14.50 1.59 -3.17
C GLY A 94 -13.99 0.24 -2.65
N THR A 95 -13.05 -0.37 -3.36
CA THR A 95 -12.39 -1.59 -2.90
C THR A 95 -11.16 -1.26 -2.03
N ASP A 96 -10.46 -2.30 -1.59
CA ASP A 96 -9.14 -2.26 -0.96
C ASP A 96 -8.15 -1.22 -1.55
N ASN A 97 -8.08 -1.07 -2.88
CA ASN A 97 -7.19 -0.12 -3.56
C ASN A 97 -7.48 1.35 -3.19
N VAL A 98 -8.76 1.70 -3.04
CA VAL A 98 -9.21 3.04 -2.62
C VAL A 98 -8.84 3.25 -1.15
N ALA A 99 -9.15 2.27 -0.29
CA ALA A 99 -8.90 2.35 1.15
C ALA A 99 -7.39 2.38 1.49
N LEU A 100 -6.55 1.70 0.70
CA LEU A 100 -5.11 1.56 0.91
C LEU A 100 -4.40 2.91 1.09
N GLN A 101 -4.84 3.97 0.41
CA GLN A 101 -4.23 5.30 0.57
C GLN A 101 -4.31 5.80 2.02
N ALA A 102 -5.46 5.58 2.65
CA ALA A 102 -5.68 5.96 4.02
C ALA A 102 -5.07 4.96 5.02
N VAL A 103 -4.98 3.67 4.67
CA VAL A 103 -4.23 2.68 5.44
C VAL A 103 -2.77 3.10 5.57
N VAL A 104 -2.12 3.48 4.45
CA VAL A 104 -0.72 3.91 4.44
C VAL A 104 -0.56 5.15 5.32
N LEU A 105 -1.42 6.16 5.18
CA LEU A 105 -1.35 7.35 6.01
C LEU A 105 -1.62 7.05 7.49
N ASP A 106 -2.65 6.26 7.85
CA ASP A 106 -2.88 5.86 9.25
C ASP A 106 -1.65 5.15 9.84
N PHE A 107 -1.01 4.28 9.06
CA PHE A 107 0.17 3.53 9.48
C PHE A 107 1.41 4.41 9.67
N LEU A 108 1.65 5.35 8.74
CA LEU A 108 2.74 6.32 8.82
C LEU A 108 2.49 7.40 9.88
N ASN A 109 1.24 7.59 10.30
CA ASN A 109 0.80 8.60 11.26
C ASN A 109 1.31 10.01 10.92
N PRO A 110 0.78 10.69 9.88
CA PRO A 110 1.24 11.99 9.40
C PRO A 110 0.87 13.13 10.36
N ILE A 111 1.61 13.23 11.46
CA ILE A 111 1.46 14.30 12.48
C ILE A 111 1.68 15.69 11.85
N SER A 112 2.39 15.78 10.72
CA SER A 112 2.66 17.04 10.02
C SER A 112 1.44 17.66 9.32
N HIS A 113 0.43 16.87 8.92
CA HIS A 113 -0.72 17.36 8.14
C HIS A 113 -2.10 16.87 8.62
N PRO A 114 -2.40 16.92 9.94
CA PRO A 114 -3.61 16.30 10.49
C PRO A 114 -4.90 16.96 10.00
N ASN A 115 -4.87 18.27 9.71
CA ASN A 115 -6.03 18.99 9.19
C ASN A 115 -6.35 18.62 7.74
N LYS A 116 -5.33 18.41 6.89
CA LYS A 116 -5.54 17.94 5.51
C LYS A 116 -6.09 16.51 5.54
N TYR A 117 -5.49 15.65 6.37
CA TYR A 117 -5.92 14.27 6.55
C TYR A 117 -7.39 14.16 6.99
N ARG A 118 -7.79 14.90 8.04
CA ARG A 118 -9.18 14.94 8.51
C ARG A 118 -10.17 15.42 7.44
N LYS A 119 -9.77 16.37 6.58
CA LYS A 119 -10.61 16.80 5.46
C LYS A 119 -10.80 15.69 4.43
N CYS A 120 -9.73 14.98 4.06
CA CYS A 120 -9.83 13.83 3.16
C CYS A 120 -10.73 12.73 3.75
N LEU A 121 -10.58 12.41 5.04
CA LEU A 121 -11.46 11.44 5.73
C LEU A 121 -12.92 11.91 5.83
N ALA A 122 -13.15 13.20 6.07
CA ALA A 122 -14.52 13.75 6.08
C ALA A 122 -15.18 13.61 4.70
N PHE A 123 -14.42 13.83 3.64
CA PHE A 123 -14.86 13.58 2.26
C PHE A 123 -15.15 12.10 2.00
N TYR A 124 -14.28 11.21 2.48
CA TYR A 124 -14.41 9.76 2.28
C TYR A 124 -15.76 9.20 2.75
N LYS A 125 -16.32 9.76 3.84
CA LYS A 125 -17.58 9.32 4.44
C LYS A 125 -18.78 9.31 3.49
N PHE A 126 -18.73 10.10 2.42
CA PHE A 126 -19.80 10.20 1.43
C PHE A 126 -19.34 9.93 0.01
N ALA A 127 -18.05 9.66 -0.21
CA ALA A 127 -17.52 9.32 -1.52
C ALA A 127 -18.15 8.01 -1.99
N LYS A 128 -18.74 8.03 -3.19
CA LYS A 128 -19.36 6.87 -3.82
C LYS A 128 -19.23 6.99 -5.34
N GLY A 129 -19.00 5.88 -6.01
CA GLY A 129 -18.71 5.84 -7.43
C GLY A 129 -17.27 6.25 -7.75
N PHE A 130 -16.88 5.98 -8.99
CA PHE A 130 -15.49 6.11 -9.44
C PHE A 130 -14.92 7.52 -9.21
N ASP A 131 -15.62 8.57 -9.65
CA ASP A 131 -15.09 9.93 -9.61
C ASP A 131 -14.83 10.44 -8.18
N LEU A 132 -15.76 10.19 -7.26
CA LEU A 132 -15.59 10.59 -5.87
C LEU A 132 -14.51 9.73 -5.19
N ASN A 133 -14.42 8.43 -5.50
CA ASN A 133 -13.33 7.60 -5.00
C ASN A 133 -11.96 8.09 -5.50
N MET A 134 -11.85 8.50 -6.76
CA MET A 134 -10.61 9.07 -7.29
C MET A 134 -10.27 10.42 -6.66
N ALA A 135 -11.26 11.29 -6.40
CA ALA A 135 -11.03 12.53 -5.66
C ALA A 135 -10.50 12.27 -4.23
N PHE A 136 -11.01 11.23 -3.56
CA PHE A 136 -10.50 10.80 -2.26
C PHE A 136 -9.05 10.29 -2.37
N VAL A 137 -8.78 9.42 -3.35
CA VAL A 137 -7.42 8.91 -3.63
C VAL A 137 -6.46 10.06 -3.85
N SER A 138 -6.79 11.02 -4.73
CA SER A 138 -5.97 12.21 -4.98
C SER A 138 -5.74 13.03 -3.71
N CYS A 139 -6.76 13.20 -2.85
CA CYS A 139 -6.63 13.91 -1.58
C CYS A 139 -5.59 13.25 -0.66
N MET A 140 -5.62 11.92 -0.54
CA MET A 140 -4.67 11.16 0.28
C MET A 140 -3.28 11.13 -0.35
N ARG A 141 -3.18 10.91 -1.66
CA ARG A 141 -1.93 10.94 -2.42
C ARG A 141 -1.21 12.28 -2.28
N HIS A 142 -1.95 13.39 -2.28
CA HIS A 142 -1.34 14.70 -2.05
C HIS A 142 -0.68 14.82 -0.66
N ILE A 143 -1.24 14.18 0.37
CA ILE A 143 -0.61 14.17 1.70
C ILE A 143 0.66 13.32 1.67
N LEU A 144 0.61 12.16 1.00
CA LEU A 144 1.78 11.31 0.80
C LEU A 144 2.90 12.05 0.05
N GLU A 145 2.59 12.85 -0.96
CA GLU A 145 3.58 13.69 -1.66
C GLU A 145 4.23 14.73 -0.74
N LEU A 146 3.47 15.32 0.20
CA LEU A 146 4.00 16.34 1.12
C LEU A 146 4.94 15.76 2.18
N ILE A 147 4.80 14.47 2.51
CA ILE A 147 5.61 13.79 3.53
C ILE A 147 6.65 12.85 2.93
N ASP A 148 6.77 12.82 1.60
CA ASP A 148 7.75 12.03 0.89
C ASP A 148 9.17 12.47 1.28
N GLU A 149 10.01 11.50 1.64
CA GLU A 149 11.41 11.72 1.97
C GLU A 149 12.27 11.86 0.69
N THR A 150 11.75 11.49 -0.48
CA THR A 150 12.44 11.52 -1.79
C THR A 150 11.64 12.24 -2.89
N PRO A 151 11.19 13.50 -2.69
CA PRO A 151 10.25 14.20 -3.57
C PRO A 151 10.73 14.38 -5.02
N SER A 152 12.05 14.44 -5.22
CA SER A 152 12.69 14.62 -6.53
C SER A 152 13.05 13.31 -7.23
N ASP A 153 12.86 12.16 -6.59
CA ASP A 153 13.21 10.86 -7.17
C ASP A 153 12.16 10.43 -8.20
N PRO A 154 12.56 10.08 -9.44
CA PRO A 154 11.63 9.72 -10.50
C PRO A 154 11.12 8.28 -10.39
N ASP A 155 11.74 7.44 -9.56
CA ASP A 155 11.48 6.00 -9.47
C ASP A 155 10.65 5.60 -8.25
N TYR A 156 10.63 6.39 -7.17
CA TYR A 156 9.87 6.03 -5.97
C TYR A 156 9.56 7.21 -5.06
N HIS A 157 8.73 6.93 -4.05
CA HIS A 157 8.54 7.69 -2.83
C HIS A 157 8.96 6.84 -1.63
N THR A 158 9.50 7.46 -0.59
CA THR A 158 9.93 6.78 0.64
C THR A 158 9.37 7.45 1.88
N TYR A 159 9.10 6.62 2.89
CA TYR A 159 8.59 7.06 4.18
C TYR A 159 9.19 6.24 5.32
N ASP A 160 9.13 6.82 6.52
CA ASP A 160 9.61 6.23 7.76
C ASP A 160 11.06 5.76 7.65
N LYS A 161 11.93 6.69 7.23
CA LYS A 161 13.37 6.51 7.04
C LYS A 161 13.67 5.43 6.01
N GLY A 162 12.98 5.46 4.87
CA GLY A 162 13.17 4.51 3.77
C GLY A 162 12.54 3.12 3.97
N LYS A 163 11.91 2.85 5.12
CA LYS A 163 11.31 1.53 5.40
C LYS A 163 10.10 1.23 4.52
N PHE A 164 9.30 2.24 4.22
CA PHE A 164 8.12 2.12 3.37
C PHE A 164 8.40 2.78 2.03
N LYS A 165 8.25 2.02 0.94
CA LYS A 165 8.55 2.49 -0.41
C LYS A 165 7.37 2.28 -1.35
N ILE A 166 7.02 3.31 -2.10
CA ILE A 166 6.04 3.23 -3.19
C ILE A 166 6.79 3.47 -4.50
N LEU A 167 6.88 2.44 -5.34
CA LEU A 167 7.55 2.53 -6.62
C LEU A 167 6.66 3.23 -7.64
N ARG A 168 7.20 4.24 -8.32
CA ARG A 168 6.53 4.97 -9.39
C ARG A 168 6.37 4.11 -10.64
N LYS A 169 5.45 4.50 -11.51
CA LYS A 169 5.00 3.69 -12.66
C LYS A 169 6.12 3.19 -13.57
N LEU A 170 7.14 4.01 -13.81
CA LEU A 170 8.24 3.70 -14.74
C LEU A 170 9.44 3.01 -14.06
N SER A 171 9.39 2.83 -12.74
CA SER A 171 10.50 2.25 -11.98
C SER A 171 10.87 0.86 -12.45
N SER A 172 12.16 0.65 -12.69
CA SER A 172 12.74 -0.66 -13.03
C SER A 172 12.71 -1.65 -11.86
N GLN A 173 12.48 -1.16 -10.62
CA GLN A 173 12.38 -1.98 -9.41
C GLN A 173 11.00 -2.64 -9.24
N ARG A 174 10.00 -2.25 -10.04
CA ARG A 174 8.68 -2.87 -9.99
C ARG A 174 8.72 -4.27 -10.63
N TRP A 175 8.08 -5.23 -9.98
CA TRP A 175 7.98 -6.63 -10.44
C TRP A 175 6.69 -6.95 -11.21
N ALA A 176 5.68 -6.06 -11.13
CA ALA A 176 4.38 -6.21 -11.77
C ALA A 176 3.98 -4.93 -12.53
N ARG A 177 3.15 -5.09 -13.57
CA ARG A 177 2.76 -4.05 -14.53
C ARG A 177 1.25 -4.09 -14.78
#